data_AF-A0A0D3BPK1-F1
#
_entry.id   AF-A0A0D3BPK1-F1
#
_cell.length_a   1.000
_cell.length_b   1.000
_cell.length_c   1.000
_cell.angle_alpha   90.00
_cell.angle_beta   90.00
_cell.angle_gamma   90.00
#
_symmetry.space_group_name_H-M   'P 1'
#
loop_
_entity.id
_entity.type
_entity.pdbx_description
1 polymer ?
#
loop_
_entity_poly.entity_id
_entity_poly.type
_entity_poly.pdbx_seq_one_letter_code
_entity_poly.pdbx_strand_id
1 'polypeptide(L)'
;MASSSQNTLDESFDDDAFDDAFDEVFDQHFDQAFENLIIHRDQEERRKKRKKRAYIERNREEGHIRLWNDYFSDTPTYPENLFRRRFRMNKPLFTRIVDRLSNEVLYFKEKQDGLGRSSLYPLQKCTAAIRVLAYGSAADAVDEYLRLGETTTRLCVENFVEGIICLFGG
;
A
#
# COMPACT_ATOMS: atom_id res chain seq x y z
N MET A 1 20.57 4.64 66.22
CA MET A 1 19.98 5.90 65.71
C MET A 1 20.19 5.91 64.20
N ALA A 2 19.09 5.93 63.46
CA ALA A 2 19.07 5.80 62.00
C ALA A 2 19.32 7.15 61.34
N SER A 3 20.04 7.15 60.22
CA SER A 3 20.24 8.32 59.36
C SER A 3 19.47 8.13 58.05
N SER A 4 18.55 9.07 57.81
CA SER A 4 18.02 9.56 56.53
C SER A 4 19.12 9.77 55.47
N SER A 5 18.92 9.85 54.15
CA SER A 5 17.79 9.78 53.18
C SER A 5 18.46 9.75 51.78
N GLN A 6 17.84 9.15 50.76
CA GLN A 6 17.87 9.71 49.40
C GLN A 6 16.78 9.07 48.52
N ASN A 7 15.83 9.89 48.11
CA ASN A 7 14.85 9.60 47.06
C ASN A 7 15.57 9.39 45.74
N THR A 8 15.20 8.36 44.99
CA THR A 8 15.49 8.30 43.55
C THR A 8 14.23 7.86 42.82
N LEU A 9 13.52 8.89 42.34
CA LEU A 9 12.84 8.95 41.05
C LEU A 9 11.86 7.81 40.71
N ASP A 10 10.61 8.03 41.10
CA ASP A 10 9.44 7.50 40.41
C ASP A 10 9.21 8.39 39.18
N GLU A 11 9.84 8.05 38.04
CA GLU A 11 9.40 8.54 36.73
C GLU A 11 8.53 7.45 36.12
N SER A 12 7.23 7.61 36.30
CA SER A 12 6.24 7.00 35.41
C SER A 12 6.48 7.54 34.01
N PHE A 13 7.22 6.79 33.19
CA PHE A 13 7.26 7.00 31.76
C PHE A 13 5.85 6.70 31.22
N ASP A 14 5.12 7.75 30.82
CA ASP A 14 3.86 7.62 30.10
C ASP A 14 4.17 7.04 28.70
N ASP A 15 4.10 5.71 28.59
CA ASP A 15 4.26 4.96 27.32
C ASP A 15 3.32 5.52 26.23
N ASP A 16 2.11 5.93 26.62
CA ASP A 16 1.09 6.46 25.70
C ASP A 16 1.51 7.80 25.06
N ALA A 17 2.21 8.66 25.80
CA ALA A 17 2.68 9.96 25.27
C ALA A 17 3.88 9.82 24.34
N PHE A 18 4.67 8.77 24.52
CA PHE A 18 5.79 8.43 23.63
C PHE A 18 5.28 7.81 22.33
N ASP A 19 4.31 6.90 22.39
CA ASP A 19 3.68 6.31 21.20
C ASP A 19 2.97 7.37 20.35
N ASP A 20 2.17 8.26 20.96
CA ASP A 20 1.50 9.35 20.22
C ASP A 20 2.50 10.30 19.54
N ALA A 21 3.58 10.67 20.23
CA ALA A 21 4.63 11.53 19.69
C ALA A 21 5.44 10.82 18.60
N PHE A 22 5.66 9.52 18.73
CA PHE A 22 6.34 8.70 17.73
C PHE A 22 5.49 8.57 16.48
N ASP A 23 4.19 8.30 16.61
CA ASP A 23 3.24 8.20 15.51
C ASP A 23 3.14 9.54 14.77
N GLU A 24 3.02 10.67 15.49
CA GLU A 24 2.97 12.00 14.86
C GLU A 24 4.27 12.33 14.08
N VAL A 25 5.44 12.04 14.67
CA VAL A 25 6.74 12.26 14.02
C VAL A 25 6.94 11.30 12.84
N PHE A 26 6.52 10.05 12.98
CA PHE A 26 6.62 9.04 11.93
C PHE A 26 5.73 9.40 10.75
N ASP A 27 4.47 9.74 11.00
CA ASP A 27 3.53 10.17 9.97
C ASP A 27 4.03 11.41 9.25
N GLN A 28 4.48 12.42 9.99
CA GLN A 28 4.98 13.66 9.41
C GLN A 28 6.26 13.43 8.58
N HIS A 29 7.16 12.56 9.05
CA HIS A 29 8.38 12.21 8.32
C HIS A 29 8.09 11.33 7.09
N PHE A 30 7.15 10.39 7.23
CA PHE A 30 6.73 9.50 6.16
C PHE A 30 6.03 10.26 5.05
N ASP A 31 5.08 11.14 5.39
CA ASP A 31 4.40 12.03 4.45
C ASP A 31 5.38 12.93 3.73
N GLN A 32 6.33 13.52 4.47
CA GLN A 32 7.34 14.40 3.87
C GLN A 32 8.30 13.62 2.97
N ALA A 33 8.71 12.40 3.33
CA ALA A 33 9.53 11.54 2.50
C ALA A 33 8.78 11.06 1.24
N PHE A 34 7.49 10.75 1.39
CA PHE A 34 6.60 10.34 0.32
C PHE A 34 6.42 11.48 -0.69
N GLU A 35 6.00 12.66 -0.23
CA GLU A 35 5.86 13.87 -1.05
C GLU A 35 7.18 14.24 -1.75
N ASN A 36 8.30 14.19 -1.05
CA ASN A 36 9.60 14.46 -1.66
C ASN A 36 9.94 13.45 -2.76
N LEU A 37 9.67 12.16 -2.56
CA LEU A 37 9.87 11.13 -3.59
C LEU A 37 8.99 11.40 -4.80
N ILE A 38 7.73 11.80 -4.60
CA ILE A 38 6.78 12.11 -5.67
C ILE A 38 7.24 13.35 -6.45
N ILE A 39 7.48 14.46 -5.76
CA ILE A 39 7.83 15.75 -6.34
C ILE A 39 9.17 15.67 -7.08
N HIS A 40 10.19 15.04 -6.49
CA HIS A 40 11.50 14.91 -7.14
C HIS A 40 11.45 14.02 -8.40
N ARG A 41 10.67 12.93 -8.40
CA ARG A 41 10.56 12.04 -9.56
C ARG A 41 9.73 12.65 -10.69
N ASP A 42 8.64 13.34 -10.37
CA ASP A 42 7.82 14.05 -11.36
C ASP A 42 8.59 15.24 -11.98
N GLN A 43 9.40 15.95 -11.20
CA GLN A 43 10.32 16.98 -11.72
C GLN A 43 11.43 16.39 -12.61
N GLU A 44 12.00 15.23 -12.26
CA GLU A 44 12.96 14.52 -13.13
C GLU A 44 12.32 14.01 -14.43
N GLU A 45 11.10 13.47 -14.36
CA GLU A 45 10.36 12.99 -15.54
C GLU A 45 9.98 14.13 -16.50
N ARG A 46 9.72 15.33 -15.99
CA ARG A 46 9.48 16.54 -16.82
C ARG A 46 10.75 17.11 -17.45
N ARG A 47 11.93 16.91 -16.82
CA ARG A 47 13.22 17.47 -17.26
C ARG A 47 13.97 16.58 -18.28
N LYS A 48 13.76 15.27 -18.29
CA LYS A 48 14.38 14.36 -19.28
C LYS A 48 13.48 14.20 -20.50
N LYS A 49 14.00 14.40 -21.73
CA LYS A 49 13.32 13.92 -22.96
C LYS A 49 13.01 12.43 -22.76
N ARG A 50 11.75 12.08 -22.52
CA ARG A 50 11.30 10.70 -22.29
C ARG A 50 11.76 9.84 -23.47
N LYS A 51 12.83 9.05 -23.28
CA LYS A 51 13.08 7.90 -24.16
C LYS A 51 11.84 7.03 -24.07
N LYS A 52 11.29 6.59 -25.21
CA LYS A 52 10.19 5.61 -25.22
C LYS A 52 10.69 4.40 -24.42
N ARG A 53 10.12 4.18 -23.23
CA ARG A 53 10.38 2.96 -22.46
C ARG A 53 9.94 1.79 -23.32
N ALA A 54 10.75 0.73 -23.37
CA ALA A 54 10.34 -0.49 -24.02
C ALA A 54 9.08 -1.01 -23.31
N TYR A 55 8.03 -1.25 -24.09
CA TYR A 55 6.85 -1.92 -23.57
C TYR A 55 7.20 -3.37 -23.32
N ILE A 56 7.05 -3.81 -22.07
CA ILE A 56 7.22 -5.20 -21.67
C ILE A 56 5.82 -5.73 -21.37
N GLU A 57 5.36 -6.69 -22.17
CA GLU A 57 4.17 -7.47 -21.87
C GLU A 57 4.45 -8.31 -20.62
N ARG A 58 3.73 -8.04 -19.53
CA ARG A 58 3.92 -8.70 -18.23
C ARG A 58 2.87 -9.77 -17.94
N ASN A 59 1.96 -10.06 -18.87
CA ASN A 59 0.85 -11.00 -18.69
C ASN A 59 0.00 -10.65 -17.47
N ARG A 60 -0.50 -9.42 -17.42
CA ARG A 60 -1.25 -8.89 -16.27
C ARG A 60 -2.47 -9.73 -15.88
N GLU A 61 -3.13 -10.40 -16.83
CA GLU A 61 -4.24 -11.33 -16.53
C GLU A 61 -3.76 -12.57 -15.77
N GLU A 62 -2.58 -13.10 -16.08
CA GLU A 62 -2.00 -14.23 -15.35
C GLU A 62 -1.74 -13.87 -13.89
N GLY A 63 -1.24 -12.65 -13.64
CA GLY A 63 -1.08 -12.13 -12.28
C GLY A 63 -2.40 -12.04 -11.52
N HIS A 64 -3.50 -11.68 -12.20
CA HIS A 64 -4.82 -11.61 -11.58
C HIS A 64 -5.35 -12.99 -11.22
N ILE A 65 -5.29 -13.94 -12.16
CA ILE A 65 -5.74 -15.32 -11.95
C ILE A 65 -4.96 -15.97 -10.81
N ARG A 66 -3.63 -15.77 -10.78
CA ARG A 66 -2.78 -16.29 -9.69
C ARG A 66 -3.19 -15.71 -8.34
N LEU A 67 -3.35 -14.39 -8.25
CA LEU A 67 -3.78 -13.72 -7.03
C LEU A 67 -5.15 -14.22 -6.55
N TRP A 68 -6.09 -14.42 -7.48
CA TRP A 68 -7.42 -14.94 -7.18
C TRP A 68 -7.34 -16.35 -6.60
N ASN A 69 -6.62 -17.26 -7.27
CA ASN A 69 -6.49 -18.64 -6.83
C ASN A 69 -5.75 -18.77 -5.49
N ASP A 70 -4.81 -17.88 -5.22
CA ASP A 70 -4.02 -17.93 -3.98
C ASP A 70 -4.82 -17.54 -2.73
N TYR A 71 -5.77 -16.63 -2.85
CA TYR A 71 -6.42 -16.02 -1.68
C TYR A 71 -7.95 -15.89 -1.75
N PHE A 72 -8.53 -15.75 -2.94
CA PHE A 72 -9.90 -15.28 -3.11
C PHE A 72 -10.87 -16.33 -3.61
N SER A 73 -10.41 -17.36 -4.33
CA SER A 73 -11.23 -18.48 -4.81
C SER A 73 -11.93 -19.24 -3.67
N ASP A 74 -12.90 -20.08 -4.03
CA ASP A 74 -13.64 -20.93 -3.09
C ASP A 74 -12.73 -21.94 -2.36
N THR A 75 -11.68 -22.39 -3.06
CA THR A 75 -10.64 -23.27 -2.52
C THR A 75 -9.27 -22.61 -2.71
N PRO A 76 -8.89 -21.63 -1.86
CA PRO A 76 -7.67 -20.87 -2.05
C PRO A 76 -6.43 -21.68 -1.68
N THR A 77 -5.30 -21.41 -2.36
CA THR A 77 -4.00 -22.04 -2.04
C THR A 77 -3.58 -21.78 -0.59
N TYR A 78 -3.82 -20.56 -0.10
CA TYR A 78 -3.38 -20.14 1.22
C TYR A 78 -4.56 -19.95 2.20
N PRO A 79 -4.47 -20.48 3.44
CA PRO A 79 -5.47 -20.27 4.48
C PRO A 79 -5.50 -18.83 5.00
N GLU A 80 -6.59 -18.47 5.70
CA GLU A 80 -6.85 -17.10 6.16
C GLU A 80 -5.79 -16.51 7.09
N ASN A 81 -5.10 -17.32 7.88
CA ASN A 81 -4.03 -16.85 8.76
C ASN A 81 -2.84 -16.31 7.94
N LEU A 82 -2.53 -16.94 6.80
CA LEU A 82 -1.52 -16.43 5.88
C LEU A 82 -2.00 -15.20 5.12
N PHE A 83 -3.31 -15.11 4.82
CA PHE A 83 -3.90 -13.88 4.31
C PHE A 83 -3.68 -12.72 5.30
N ARG A 84 -4.10 -12.88 6.55
CA ARG A 84 -3.94 -11.85 7.60
C ARG A 84 -2.49 -11.41 7.75
N ARG A 85 -1.53 -12.36 7.74
CA ARG A 85 -0.10 -12.05 7.82
C ARG A 85 0.40 -11.24 6.61
N ARG A 86 -0.14 -11.50 5.41
CA ARG A 86 0.33 -10.87 4.15
C ARG A 86 -0.31 -9.52 3.87
N PHE A 87 -1.58 -9.37 4.21
CA PHE A 87 -2.38 -8.17 3.95
C PHE A 87 -2.54 -7.29 5.19
N ARG A 88 -2.06 -7.73 6.36
CA ARG A 88 -2.20 -7.06 7.67
C ARG A 88 -3.65 -6.78 8.11
N MET A 89 -4.61 -7.42 7.45
CA MET A 89 -6.03 -7.31 7.74
C MET A 89 -6.77 -8.59 7.37
N ASN A 90 -8.01 -8.73 7.84
CA ASN A 90 -8.84 -9.87 7.48
C ASN A 90 -9.37 -9.76 6.02
N LYS A 91 -9.65 -10.91 5.40
CA LYS A 91 -10.12 -10.99 4.01
C LYS A 91 -11.43 -10.22 3.78
N PRO A 92 -12.46 -10.30 4.64
CA PRO A 92 -13.69 -9.53 4.46
C PRO A 92 -13.48 -8.01 4.42
N LEU A 93 -12.64 -7.46 5.30
CA LEU A 93 -12.31 -6.03 5.31
C LEU A 93 -11.61 -5.63 4.03
N PHE A 94 -10.62 -6.42 3.60
CA PHE A 94 -9.92 -6.18 2.35
C PHE A 94 -10.89 -6.18 1.15
N THR A 95 -11.78 -7.18 1.05
CA THR A 95 -12.78 -7.25 -0.02
C THR A 95 -13.71 -6.03 0.00
N ARG A 96 -14.13 -5.55 1.18
CA ARG A 96 -14.95 -4.34 1.32
C ARG A 96 -14.20 -3.09 0.83
N ILE A 97 -12.92 -2.96 1.14
CA ILE A 97 -12.08 -1.86 0.66
C ILE A 97 -11.98 -1.88 -0.86
N VAL A 98 -11.69 -3.05 -1.45
CA VAL A 98 -11.59 -3.22 -2.90
C VAL A 98 -12.90 -2.84 -3.58
N ASP A 99 -14.03 -3.35 -3.10
CA ASP A 99 -15.35 -3.06 -3.66
C ASP A 99 -15.65 -1.56 -3.63
N ARG A 100 -15.47 -0.92 -2.47
CA ARG A 100 -15.76 0.50 -2.31
C ARG A 100 -14.87 1.37 -3.20
N LEU A 101 -13.56 1.11 -3.23
CA LEU A 101 -12.63 1.81 -4.11
C LEU A 101 -12.98 1.61 -5.59
N SER A 102 -13.37 0.39 -5.98
CA SER A 102 -13.75 0.08 -7.38
C SER A 102 -14.98 0.87 -7.84
N ASN A 103 -15.90 1.13 -6.91
CA ASN A 103 -17.15 1.84 -7.17
C ASN A 103 -16.99 3.37 -7.11
N GLU A 104 -16.22 3.88 -6.15
CA GLU A 104 -16.16 5.31 -5.84
C GLU A 104 -14.91 6.01 -6.40
N VAL A 105 -13.81 5.30 -6.65
CA VAL A 105 -12.54 5.89 -7.12
C VAL A 105 -12.26 5.51 -8.57
N LEU A 106 -12.21 6.53 -9.44
CA LEU A 106 -12.04 6.37 -10.89
C LEU A 106 -10.79 5.58 -11.30
N TYR A 107 -9.74 5.61 -10.49
CA TYR A 107 -8.51 4.86 -10.75
C TYR A 107 -8.69 3.35 -10.55
N PHE A 108 -9.47 2.93 -9.56
CA PHE A 108 -9.69 1.52 -9.24
C PHE A 108 -10.76 0.87 -10.10
N LYS A 109 -11.71 1.66 -10.62
CA LYS A 109 -12.73 1.16 -11.54
C LYS A 109 -12.11 0.37 -12.69
N GLU A 110 -12.65 -0.82 -12.94
CA GLU A 110 -12.22 -1.65 -14.08
C GLU A 110 -12.52 -0.91 -15.39
N LYS A 111 -11.51 -0.79 -16.24
CA LYS A 111 -11.60 -0.16 -17.55
C LYS A 111 -10.98 -1.07 -18.59
N GLN A 112 -11.48 -1.01 -19.81
CA GLN A 112 -10.79 -1.56 -20.97
C GLN A 112 -9.83 -0.52 -21.52
N ASP A 113 -8.66 -0.96 -21.99
CA ASP A 113 -7.74 -0.08 -22.69
C ASP A 113 -8.24 0.22 -24.13
N GLY A 114 -7.53 1.10 -24.85
CA GLY A 114 -7.89 1.47 -26.22
C GLY A 114 -7.85 0.32 -27.23
N LEU A 115 -7.38 -0.86 -26.83
CA LEU A 115 -7.37 -2.09 -27.63
C LEU A 115 -8.45 -3.08 -27.15
N GLY A 116 -9.32 -2.68 -26.23
CA GLY A 116 -10.40 -3.51 -25.68
C GLY A 116 -9.95 -4.54 -24.63
N ARG A 117 -8.66 -4.55 -24.25
CA ARG A 117 -8.14 -5.48 -23.23
C ARG A 117 -8.41 -4.92 -21.85
N SER A 118 -8.85 -5.76 -20.90
CA SER A 118 -9.01 -5.33 -19.50
C SER A 118 -7.71 -4.72 -18.99
N SER A 119 -7.82 -3.52 -18.44
CA SER A 119 -6.74 -2.91 -17.67
C SER A 119 -6.51 -3.70 -16.38
N LEU A 120 -5.63 -3.19 -15.52
CA LEU A 120 -5.37 -3.84 -14.24
C LEU A 120 -6.60 -3.88 -13.37
N TYR A 121 -6.88 -5.06 -12.80
CA TYR A 121 -8.04 -5.30 -11.97
C TYR A 121 -7.91 -4.53 -10.65
N PRO A 122 -9.02 -4.01 -10.08
CA PRO A 122 -8.99 -3.33 -8.80
C PRO A 122 -8.32 -4.15 -7.70
N LEU A 123 -8.61 -5.46 -7.68
CA LEU A 123 -8.00 -6.42 -6.76
C LEU A 123 -6.47 -6.41 -6.81
N GLN A 124 -5.88 -6.36 -8.00
CA GLN A 124 -4.43 -6.30 -8.18
C GLN A 124 -3.86 -4.97 -7.71
N LYS A 125 -4.52 -3.86 -8.04
CA LYS A 125 -4.09 -2.50 -7.65
C LYS A 125 -4.08 -2.34 -6.13
N CYS A 126 -5.17 -2.73 -5.45
CA CYS A 126 -5.25 -2.67 -3.99
C CYS A 126 -4.23 -3.61 -3.33
N THR A 127 -4.02 -4.81 -3.89
CA THR A 127 -2.99 -5.73 -3.37
C THR A 127 -1.59 -5.14 -3.48
N ALA A 128 -1.28 -4.44 -4.57
CA ALA A 128 0.00 -3.78 -4.74
C ALA A 128 0.23 -2.70 -3.68
N ALA A 129 -0.78 -1.83 -3.49
CA ALA A 129 -0.73 -0.78 -2.50
C ALA A 129 -0.54 -1.34 -1.09
N ILE A 130 -1.37 -2.29 -0.68
CA ILE A 130 -1.31 -2.86 0.67
C ILE A 130 -0.01 -3.61 0.90
N ARG A 131 0.52 -4.36 -0.08
CA ARG A 131 1.79 -5.06 0.13
C ARG A 131 2.96 -4.10 0.27
N VAL A 132 2.98 -2.99 -0.44
CA VAL A 132 3.99 -1.94 -0.25
C VAL A 132 3.86 -1.33 1.15
N LEU A 133 2.65 -0.94 1.56
CA LEU A 133 2.39 -0.33 2.87
C LEU A 133 2.67 -1.29 4.04
N ALA A 134 2.29 -2.56 3.91
CA ALA A 134 2.42 -3.58 4.96
C ALA A 134 3.85 -4.02 5.27
N TYR A 135 4.78 -3.79 4.34
CA TYR A 135 6.16 -4.23 4.45
C TYR A 135 7.17 -3.09 4.37
N GLY A 136 6.77 -1.88 3.98
CA GLY A 136 7.70 -0.79 3.67
C GLY A 136 8.65 -1.14 2.53
N SER A 137 8.24 -2.00 1.60
CA SER A 137 9.10 -2.50 0.52
C SER A 137 9.15 -1.55 -0.67
N ALA A 138 10.23 -1.57 -1.43
CA ALA A 138 10.33 -0.85 -2.70
C ALA A 138 9.23 -1.26 -3.70
N ALA A 139 8.82 -0.33 -4.57
CA ALA A 139 7.67 -0.50 -5.46
C ALA A 139 7.90 -1.51 -6.60
N ASP A 140 9.15 -1.84 -6.90
CA ASP A 140 9.55 -2.89 -7.82
C ASP A 140 9.44 -4.29 -7.20
N ALA A 141 9.62 -4.45 -5.89
CA ALA A 141 9.56 -5.76 -5.22
C ALA A 141 8.20 -6.48 -5.32
N VAL A 142 7.11 -5.78 -5.64
CA VAL A 142 5.78 -6.36 -5.84
C VAL A 142 5.48 -6.71 -7.31
N ASP A 143 6.39 -6.37 -8.24
CA ASP A 143 6.17 -6.49 -9.68
C ASP A 143 6.12 -7.94 -10.19
N GLU A 144 6.94 -8.83 -9.64
CA GLU A 144 7.06 -10.22 -10.10
C GLU A 144 5.79 -11.01 -9.85
N TYR A 145 5.19 -10.81 -8.67
CA TYR A 145 4.00 -11.54 -8.26
C TYR A 145 2.73 -10.96 -8.89
N LEU A 146 2.57 -9.64 -8.86
CA LEU A 146 1.35 -8.97 -9.35
C LEU A 146 1.40 -8.62 -10.83
N ARG A 147 2.57 -8.76 -11.47
CA ARG A 147 2.84 -8.42 -12.88
C ARG A 147 2.63 -6.93 -13.18
N LEU A 148 3.02 -6.07 -12.23
CA LEU A 148 2.82 -4.61 -12.25
C LEU A 148 4.15 -3.87 -12.39
N GLY A 149 4.29 -2.91 -13.29
CA GLY A 149 5.52 -2.10 -13.30
C GLY A 149 5.61 -1.17 -12.07
N GLU A 150 6.83 -0.88 -11.59
CA GLU A 150 7.13 0.02 -10.45
C GLU A 150 6.31 1.32 -10.47
N THR A 151 6.24 2.03 -11.62
CA THR A 151 5.45 3.26 -11.72
C THR A 151 3.97 3.04 -11.47
N THR A 152 3.45 1.88 -11.87
CA THR A 152 2.04 1.54 -11.64
C THR A 152 1.80 1.21 -10.18
N THR A 153 2.73 0.50 -9.54
CA THR A 153 2.70 0.25 -8.09
C THR A 153 2.63 1.56 -7.31
N ARG A 154 3.47 2.54 -7.66
CA ARG A 154 3.46 3.87 -7.02
C ARG A 154 2.09 4.54 -7.14
N LEU A 155 1.53 4.62 -8.36
CA LEU A 155 0.19 5.17 -8.55
C LEU A 155 -0.89 4.40 -7.76
N CYS A 156 -0.75 3.07 -7.63
CA CYS A 156 -1.67 2.29 -6.81
C CYS A 156 -1.60 2.73 -5.35
N VAL A 157 -0.41 2.95 -4.78
CA VAL A 157 -0.24 3.43 -3.40
C VAL A 157 -0.87 4.81 -3.24
N GLU A 158 -0.54 5.76 -4.12
CA GLU A 158 -1.07 7.14 -4.06
C GLU A 158 -2.60 7.17 -4.07
N ASN A 159 -3.22 6.56 -5.09
CA ASN A 159 -4.68 6.55 -5.23
C ASN A 159 -5.35 5.72 -4.12
N PHE A 160 -4.65 4.71 -3.59
CA PHE A 160 -5.17 3.92 -2.48
C PHE A 160 -5.22 4.74 -1.20
N VAL A 161 -4.13 5.41 -0.82
CA VAL A 161 -4.09 6.24 0.40
C VAL A 161 -5.11 7.36 0.33
N GLU A 162 -5.15 8.11 -0.78
CA GLU A 162 -6.14 9.17 -0.99
C GLU A 162 -7.57 8.61 -0.92
N GLY A 163 -7.83 7.48 -1.59
CA GLY A 163 -9.14 6.83 -1.55
C GLY A 163 -9.52 6.32 -0.15
N ILE A 164 -8.57 5.83 0.64
CA ILE A 164 -8.82 5.42 2.02
C ILE A 164 -9.19 6.62 2.88
N ILE A 165 -8.43 7.72 2.80
CA ILE A 165 -8.69 8.95 3.56
C ILE A 165 -10.08 9.51 3.18
N CYS A 166 -10.39 9.64 1.89
CA CYS A 166 -11.67 10.20 1.46
C CYS A 166 -12.88 9.33 1.85
N LEU A 167 -12.75 8.00 1.87
CA LEU A 167 -13.88 7.09 2.06
C LEU A 167 -14.03 6.58 3.50
N PHE A 168 -12.94 6.58 4.28
CA PHE A 168 -12.88 6.00 5.61
C PHE A 168 -12.24 6.91 6.66
N GLY A 169 -11.71 8.08 6.29
CA GLY A 169 -10.83 8.91 7.11
C GLY A 169 -11.45 9.78 8.21
N GLY A 170 -12.78 9.83 8.36
CA GLY A 170 -13.44 10.48 9.50
C GLY A 170 -13.42 12.00 9.52
#